data_AF-A0AAV1GRA3-F1
#
_entry.id   AF-A0AAV1GRA3-F1
#
_cell.length_a   1.000
_cell.length_b   1.000
_cell.length_c   1.000
_cell.angle_alpha   90.00
_cell.angle_beta   90.00
_cell.angle_gamma   90.00
#
_symmetry.space_group_name_H-M   'P 1'
#
loop_
_entity.id
_entity.type
_entity.pdbx_description
1 polymer ?
#
loop_
_entity_poly.entity_id
_entity_poly.type
_entity_poly.pdbx_seq_one_letter_code
_entity_poly.pdbx_strand_id
1 'polypeptide(L)'
;MASYCLTVTRLQLALGTGARRFHVSAAFSAKAKVAMSRFEPGSTVNYDKMHENINTVRRRLGRPLTLSEKIVYGHLDDPAGQEIDRGRTYLRLRPDRVAMQDATAQMAMLQFISSGLPKVAVPSTIHCDHLIEAQIGGAQDLQRAKEVNQEVYNFLATAAAKYGVGFWKPGSGIIHQIILENYAYPGVMLIGTDSHTPNGGGLGAICIGVGGADAVDVMAGIPWELKCPKVIGVRLTGTLSGWTSPKDVILKVAGILTVKGGTGAIVEYHGPGVDSISCTGMATICNMGAEIGATTSVFPYNHRMKTYMEKTGRGEIAALSEQFKDDLVPDKNCEYDQIVEINLSELKPHINGPFTPDLAHPVSDIGATAKKHGWPLEVKVGLIGSCTNSSYEDMGRAASLAKQALDKGLKCKAQFTVTPGSEQIRATIERDGYAKILSDVGGVVLANACGPCIGQWDRKDVKKGEKNTIVTSFNRNFTARNDANPATHAFVTSPEIVTALAIAGTLNFNPETDYLTAPNGEKFKLEPPTGDELPSRDFDPGQDTYQHPPAESGAVKVDVSPSSNRLQLLELPSSRKMEDMRVL
;
A
#
# COMPACT_ATOMS: atom_id res chain seq x y z
N MET A 1 -43.21 -20.91 -1.75
CA MET A 1 -43.33 -21.99 -2.74
C MET A 1 -44.79 -22.43 -2.89
N ALA A 2 -45.59 -21.72 -3.70
CA ALA A 2 -46.85 -22.18 -4.33
C ALA A 2 -47.57 -20.98 -4.98
N SER A 3 -47.11 -20.57 -6.17
CA SER A 3 -47.86 -19.72 -7.14
C SER A 3 -47.13 -19.48 -8.46
N TYR A 4 -46.00 -20.16 -8.73
CA TYR A 4 -45.17 -19.93 -9.91
C TYR A 4 -45.18 -21.06 -10.95
N CYS A 5 -46.15 -21.98 -10.91
CA CYS A 5 -46.10 -23.21 -11.70
C CYS A 5 -47.24 -23.39 -12.73
N LEU A 6 -47.96 -22.32 -13.12
CA LEU A 6 -49.13 -22.46 -14.00
C LEU A 6 -49.14 -21.57 -15.26
N THR A 7 -48.06 -20.83 -15.54
CA THR A 7 -47.99 -19.92 -16.70
C THR A 7 -47.00 -20.34 -17.80
N VAL A 8 -46.31 -21.48 -17.65
CA VAL A 8 -45.31 -21.94 -18.64
C VAL A 8 -45.88 -23.01 -19.58
N THR A 9 -46.97 -23.69 -19.21
CA THR A 9 -47.49 -24.84 -19.96
C THR A 9 -48.58 -24.52 -20.99
N ARG A 10 -48.94 -23.24 -21.19
CA ARG A 10 -49.96 -22.81 -22.17
C ARG A 10 -49.46 -21.98 -23.35
N LEU A 11 -48.16 -21.68 -23.45
CA LEU A 11 -47.59 -20.98 -24.61
C LEU A 11 -46.81 -21.88 -25.59
N GLN A 12 -46.61 -23.17 -25.27
CA GLN A 12 -45.91 -24.11 -26.15
C GLN A 12 -46.79 -24.80 -27.21
N LEU A 13 -48.07 -24.43 -27.32
CA LEU A 13 -49.02 -25.09 -28.23
C LEU A 13 -49.64 -24.16 -29.29
N ALA A 14 -49.15 -22.92 -29.44
CA ALA A 14 -49.75 -21.95 -30.36
C ALA A 14 -48.83 -21.45 -31.50
N LEU A 15 -47.56 -21.82 -31.57
CA LEU A 15 -46.65 -21.35 -32.62
C LEU A 15 -45.83 -22.49 -33.19
N GLY A 16 -46.21 -22.89 -34.40
CA GLY A 16 -45.62 -23.98 -35.16
C GLY A 16 -44.15 -23.78 -35.54
N THR A 17 -43.55 -24.89 -35.94
CA THR A 17 -42.18 -25.00 -36.45
C THR A 17 -41.97 -24.14 -37.68
N GLY A 18 -41.24 -23.03 -37.52
CA GLY A 18 -40.65 -22.27 -38.62
C GLY A 18 -40.96 -20.77 -38.59
N ALA A 19 -40.18 -19.99 -37.84
CA ALA A 19 -40.04 -18.56 -38.07
C ALA A 19 -38.68 -18.05 -37.57
N ARG A 20 -38.06 -17.19 -38.38
CA ARG A 20 -36.74 -16.57 -38.17
C ARG A 20 -36.56 -16.04 -36.75
N ARG A 21 -35.43 -16.39 -36.12
CA ARG A 21 -34.94 -15.75 -34.89
C ARG A 21 -34.57 -14.30 -35.21
N PHE A 22 -35.52 -13.39 -35.06
CA PHE A 22 -35.20 -11.99 -34.92
C PHE A 22 -34.49 -11.81 -33.57
N HIS A 23 -33.24 -11.35 -33.64
CA HIS A 23 -32.56 -10.74 -32.51
C HIS A 23 -33.42 -9.59 -31.98
N VAL A 24 -34.09 -9.82 -30.85
CA VAL A 24 -34.59 -8.72 -30.02
C VAL A 24 -33.42 -8.30 -29.14
N SER A 25 -32.52 -7.51 -29.74
CA SER A 25 -31.63 -6.61 -29.04
C SER A 25 -32.37 -5.29 -28.87
N ALA A 26 -32.88 -5.03 -27.67
CA ALA A 26 -33.04 -3.72 -27.04
C ALA A 26 -33.99 -3.84 -25.85
N ALA A 27 -33.63 -3.14 -24.77
CA ALA A 27 -34.34 -2.93 -23.51
C ALA A 27 -34.07 -3.95 -22.39
N PHE A 28 -33.44 -3.43 -21.33
CA PHE A 28 -33.12 -4.02 -20.02
C PHE A 28 -31.86 -4.87 -19.87
N SER A 29 -30.70 -4.29 -20.22
CA SER A 29 -29.49 -4.59 -19.44
C SER A 29 -29.50 -3.70 -18.19
N ALA A 30 -30.16 -4.13 -17.12
CA ALA A 30 -29.82 -3.61 -15.81
C ALA A 30 -28.35 -3.98 -15.59
N LYS A 31 -27.41 -3.03 -15.76
CA LYS A 31 -26.00 -3.27 -15.42
C LYS A 31 -25.99 -3.76 -13.97
N ALA A 32 -25.52 -4.99 -13.75
CA ALA A 32 -25.38 -5.53 -12.41
C ALA A 32 -24.51 -4.55 -11.61
N LYS A 33 -24.98 -4.13 -10.43
CA LYS A 33 -24.21 -3.24 -9.58
C LYS A 33 -22.99 -4.00 -9.03
N VAL A 34 -21.79 -3.63 -9.44
CA VAL A 34 -20.54 -4.25 -8.98
C VAL A 34 -20.20 -3.71 -7.59
N ALA A 35 -20.00 -4.60 -6.62
CA ALA A 35 -19.66 -4.22 -5.26
C ALA A 35 -18.25 -3.61 -5.17
N MET A 36 -18.02 -2.70 -4.23
CA MET A 36 -16.70 -2.11 -3.98
C MET A 36 -15.69 -3.15 -3.47
N SER A 37 -16.15 -4.13 -2.70
CA SER A 37 -15.37 -5.29 -2.29
C SER A 37 -16.28 -6.45 -1.90
N ARG A 38 -15.70 -7.64 -1.70
CA ARG A 38 -16.39 -8.82 -1.15
C ARG A 38 -16.95 -8.62 0.27
N PHE A 39 -16.45 -7.63 1.01
CA PHE A 39 -16.84 -7.36 2.39
C PHE A 39 -18.00 -6.38 2.50
N GLU A 40 -18.26 -5.61 1.43
CA GLU A 40 -19.29 -4.58 1.37
C GLU A 40 -20.23 -4.78 0.17
N PRO A 41 -20.99 -5.91 0.08
CA PRO A 41 -21.84 -6.20 -1.08
C PRO A 41 -22.99 -5.18 -1.26
N GLY A 42 -23.30 -4.37 -0.25
CA GLY A 42 -24.27 -3.28 -0.32
C GLY A 42 -23.72 -1.97 -0.90
N SER A 43 -22.41 -1.83 -1.05
CA SER A 43 -21.74 -0.62 -1.54
C SER A 43 -21.16 -0.90 -2.93
N THR A 44 -21.37 0.00 -3.88
CA THR A 44 -21.13 -0.29 -5.30
C THR A 44 -20.17 0.72 -5.92
N VAL A 45 -19.31 0.25 -6.82
CA VAL A 45 -18.43 1.12 -7.62
C VAL A 45 -19.29 2.08 -8.45
N ASN A 46 -19.03 3.39 -8.35
CA ASN A 46 -19.89 4.42 -8.95
C ASN A 46 -19.17 5.25 -10.03
N TYR A 47 -18.72 4.58 -11.09
CA TYR A 47 -18.08 5.26 -12.22
C TYR A 47 -19.03 6.16 -13.01
N ASP A 48 -20.34 5.87 -13.04
CA ASP A 48 -21.31 6.75 -13.71
C ASP A 48 -21.29 8.16 -13.07
N LYS A 49 -21.35 8.25 -11.73
CA LYS A 49 -21.23 9.53 -11.02
C LYS A 49 -19.88 10.21 -11.28
N MET A 50 -18.78 9.45 -11.22
CA MET A 50 -17.45 9.99 -11.50
C MET A 50 -17.36 10.56 -12.92
N HIS A 51 -17.87 9.84 -13.92
CA HIS A 51 -17.92 10.26 -15.32
C HIS A 51 -18.75 11.54 -15.52
N GLU A 52 -19.92 11.62 -14.90
CA GLU A 52 -20.78 12.81 -14.92
C GLU A 52 -20.07 14.05 -14.33
N ASN A 53 -19.38 13.86 -13.20
CA ASN A 53 -18.61 14.90 -12.53
C ASN A 53 -17.40 15.35 -13.38
N ILE A 54 -16.63 14.40 -13.93
CA ILE A 54 -15.52 14.66 -14.84
C ILE A 54 -16.00 15.49 -16.03
N ASN A 55 -17.10 15.10 -16.67
CA ASN A 55 -17.64 15.82 -17.82
C ASN A 55 -18.11 17.23 -17.47
N THR A 56 -18.69 17.41 -16.28
CA THR A 56 -19.08 18.74 -15.78
C THR A 56 -17.87 19.64 -15.60
N VAL A 57 -16.82 19.15 -14.94
CA VAL A 57 -15.59 19.89 -14.71
C VAL A 57 -14.84 20.15 -16.02
N ARG A 58 -14.74 19.16 -16.92
CA ARG A 58 -14.10 19.28 -18.23
C ARG A 58 -14.74 20.40 -19.07
N ARG A 59 -16.08 20.51 -19.08
CA ARG A 59 -16.79 21.61 -19.76
C ARG A 59 -16.45 22.98 -19.19
N ARG A 60 -16.29 23.08 -17.86
CA ARG A 60 -15.94 24.34 -17.18
C ARG A 60 -14.51 24.77 -17.43
N LEU A 61 -13.57 23.82 -17.39
CA LEU A 61 -12.14 24.11 -17.51
C LEU A 61 -11.66 24.22 -18.96
N GLY A 62 -12.35 23.60 -19.93
CA GLY A 62 -12.04 23.73 -21.36
C GLY A 62 -10.67 23.20 -21.77
N ARG A 63 -10.05 22.31 -20.98
CA ARG A 63 -8.71 21.74 -21.21
C ARG A 63 -8.66 20.23 -20.90
N PRO A 64 -7.68 19.49 -21.44
CA PRO A 64 -7.40 18.12 -21.03
C PRO A 64 -7.08 18.01 -19.54
N LEU A 65 -7.50 16.92 -18.92
CA LEU A 65 -7.24 16.61 -17.51
C LEU A 65 -6.20 15.51 -17.36
N THR A 66 -5.30 15.65 -16.39
CA THR A 66 -4.44 14.54 -15.96
C THR A 66 -5.29 13.44 -15.32
N LEU A 67 -4.74 12.24 -15.11
CA LEU A 67 -5.49 11.15 -14.45
C LEU A 67 -5.90 11.57 -13.03
N SER A 68 -4.96 12.12 -12.28
CA SER A 68 -5.18 12.62 -10.93
C SER A 68 -6.28 13.68 -10.89
N GLU A 69 -6.32 14.60 -11.86
CA GLU A 69 -7.41 15.57 -11.98
C GLU A 69 -8.75 14.90 -12.29
N LYS A 70 -8.80 13.92 -13.18
CA LYS A 70 -10.05 13.19 -13.47
C LYS A 70 -10.63 12.55 -12.22
N ILE A 71 -9.80 11.80 -11.49
CA ILE A 71 -10.27 11.10 -10.29
C ILE A 71 -10.60 12.12 -9.19
N VAL A 72 -9.71 13.07 -8.88
CA VAL A 72 -9.95 14.05 -7.81
C VAL A 72 -11.18 14.90 -8.11
N TYR A 73 -11.31 15.45 -9.32
CA TYR A 73 -12.44 16.31 -9.68
C TYR A 73 -13.73 15.51 -9.89
N GLY A 74 -13.62 14.24 -10.27
CA GLY A 74 -14.72 13.28 -10.30
C GLY A 74 -15.36 13.03 -8.92
N HIS A 75 -14.66 13.34 -7.84
CA HIS A 75 -15.13 13.16 -6.45
C HIS A 75 -15.50 14.47 -5.75
N LEU A 76 -15.63 15.59 -6.48
CA LEU A 76 -16.13 16.84 -5.91
C LEU A 76 -17.56 16.71 -5.39
N ASP A 77 -17.83 17.34 -4.24
CA ASP A 77 -19.17 17.46 -3.67
C ASP A 77 -20.06 18.37 -4.54
N ASP A 78 -19.48 19.43 -5.11
CA ASP A 78 -20.13 20.36 -6.03
C ASP A 78 -19.25 20.60 -7.28
N PRO A 79 -19.30 19.71 -8.29
CA PRO A 79 -18.48 19.83 -9.50
C PRO A 79 -18.87 21.03 -10.39
N ALA A 80 -20.06 21.62 -10.20
CA ALA A 80 -20.53 22.76 -11.00
C ALA A 80 -20.06 24.10 -10.40
N GLY A 81 -20.03 24.22 -9.07
CA GLY A 81 -19.68 25.46 -8.36
C GLY A 81 -18.26 25.52 -7.79
N GLN A 82 -17.56 24.38 -7.63
CA GLN A 82 -16.22 24.36 -7.02
C GLN A 82 -15.19 25.20 -7.80
N GLU A 83 -14.47 26.10 -7.12
CA GLU A 83 -13.28 26.74 -7.67
C GLU A 83 -12.08 25.78 -7.72
N ILE A 84 -11.41 25.71 -8.87
CA ILE A 84 -10.32 24.77 -9.14
C ILE A 84 -9.10 25.55 -9.64
N ASP A 85 -8.11 25.73 -8.76
CA ASP A 85 -6.82 26.35 -9.08
C ASP A 85 -5.70 25.56 -8.38
N ARG A 86 -4.85 24.90 -9.18
CA ARG A 86 -3.78 24.01 -8.68
C ARG A 86 -2.85 24.79 -7.74
N GLY A 87 -2.60 24.23 -6.57
CA GLY A 87 -1.77 24.80 -5.52
C GLY A 87 -2.42 25.95 -4.74
N ARG A 88 -3.70 26.28 -4.98
CA ARG A 88 -4.34 27.47 -4.39
C ARG A 88 -5.69 27.19 -3.71
N THR A 89 -6.68 26.65 -4.42
CA THR A 89 -8.01 26.45 -3.85
C THR A 89 -8.09 25.21 -2.97
N TYR A 90 -9.07 25.16 -2.05
CA TYR A 90 -9.42 23.95 -1.32
C TYR A 90 -10.61 23.28 -1.99
N LEU A 91 -10.43 22.02 -2.36
CA LEU A 91 -11.43 21.16 -2.98
C LEU A 91 -12.26 20.50 -1.89
N ARG A 92 -13.58 20.53 -2.02
CA ARG A 92 -14.49 19.78 -1.14
C ARG A 92 -14.84 18.46 -1.80
N LEU A 93 -14.38 17.37 -1.21
CA LEU A 93 -14.35 16.04 -1.79
C LEU A 93 -15.22 15.04 -1.01
N ARG A 94 -15.62 13.97 -1.71
CA ARG A 94 -16.33 12.83 -1.15
C ARG A 94 -15.54 11.54 -1.40
N PRO A 95 -14.59 11.19 -0.51
CA PRO A 95 -13.91 9.90 -0.60
C PRO A 95 -14.91 8.73 -0.49
N ASP A 96 -14.65 7.65 -1.23
CA ASP A 96 -15.51 6.48 -1.26
C ASP A 96 -15.38 5.61 -0.01
N ARG A 97 -14.20 5.63 0.62
CA ARG A 97 -13.93 4.83 1.81
C ARG A 97 -12.81 5.39 2.68
N VAL A 98 -12.80 4.93 3.93
CA VAL A 98 -11.78 5.23 4.93
C VAL A 98 -11.05 3.96 5.35
N ALA A 99 -9.74 4.04 5.57
CA ALA A 99 -8.98 2.96 6.19
C ALA A 99 -8.13 3.50 7.34
N MET A 100 -8.09 2.77 8.46
CA MET A 100 -7.34 3.17 9.64
C MET A 100 -6.46 2.03 10.12
N GLN A 101 -5.27 2.35 10.63
CA GLN A 101 -4.38 1.39 11.28
C GLN A 101 -4.42 1.57 12.79
N ASP A 102 -4.18 0.53 13.58
CA ASP A 102 -4.45 0.48 15.02
C ASP A 102 -3.73 1.53 15.88
N ALA A 103 -2.56 2.04 15.47
CA ALA A 103 -1.89 3.14 16.18
C ALA A 103 -2.60 4.51 16.00
N THR A 104 -3.32 4.74 14.89
CA THR A 104 -4.08 6.00 14.67
C THR A 104 -5.59 5.83 14.81
N ALA A 105 -6.11 4.61 14.57
CA ALA A 105 -7.53 4.27 14.71
C ALA A 105 -8.04 4.52 16.13
N GLN A 106 -7.19 4.34 17.16
CA GLN A 106 -7.56 4.63 18.53
C GLN A 106 -8.09 6.06 18.69
N MET A 107 -7.29 7.03 18.26
CA MET A 107 -7.63 8.45 18.39
C MET A 107 -8.77 8.86 17.43
N ALA A 108 -8.76 8.33 16.20
CA ALA A 108 -9.84 8.59 15.24
C ALA A 108 -11.20 8.09 15.75
N MET A 109 -11.25 6.87 16.33
CA MET A 109 -12.48 6.33 16.87
C MET A 109 -12.93 7.06 18.15
N LEU A 110 -12.00 7.52 18.99
CA LEU A 110 -12.35 8.36 20.15
C LEU A 110 -12.99 9.69 19.70
N GLN A 111 -12.44 10.34 18.67
CA GLN A 111 -13.04 11.54 18.08
C GLN A 111 -14.41 11.25 17.44
N PHE A 112 -14.56 10.11 16.74
CA PHE A 112 -15.84 9.69 16.18
C PHE A 112 -16.88 9.42 17.28
N ILE A 113 -16.49 8.77 18.39
CA ILE A 113 -17.33 8.56 19.58
C ILE A 113 -17.83 9.91 20.11
N SER A 114 -16.95 10.90 20.21
CA SER A 114 -17.30 12.26 20.66
C SER A 114 -18.27 12.99 19.74
N SER A 115 -18.37 12.63 18.45
CA SER A 115 -19.37 13.20 17.53
C SER A 115 -20.81 12.80 17.88
N GLY A 116 -20.99 11.69 18.61
CA GLY A 116 -22.31 11.14 18.94
C GLY A 116 -23.03 10.46 17.77
N LEU A 117 -22.40 10.33 16.60
CA LEU A 117 -23.01 9.67 15.45
C LEU A 117 -23.15 8.16 15.66
N PRO A 118 -24.25 7.54 15.18
CA PRO A 118 -24.54 6.14 15.46
C PRO A 118 -23.74 5.15 14.59
N LYS A 119 -23.30 5.58 13.40
CA LYS A 119 -22.62 4.73 12.41
C LYS A 119 -21.82 5.59 11.42
N VAL A 120 -20.76 5.03 10.85
CA VAL A 120 -19.99 5.67 9.77
C VAL A 120 -20.80 5.80 8.47
N ALA A 121 -20.55 6.87 7.71
CA ALA A 121 -21.28 7.22 6.49
C ALA A 121 -20.77 6.52 5.22
N VAL A 122 -19.51 6.10 5.21
CA VAL A 122 -18.87 5.38 4.09
C VAL A 122 -18.25 4.07 4.59
N PRO A 123 -17.98 3.08 3.72
CA PRO A 123 -17.19 1.91 4.08
C PRO A 123 -15.90 2.30 4.79
N SER A 124 -15.68 1.73 5.97
CA SER A 124 -14.50 1.99 6.79
C SER A 124 -13.88 0.70 7.29
N THR A 125 -12.55 0.63 7.39
CA THR A 125 -11.84 -0.51 7.97
C THR A 125 -10.78 -0.10 8.98
N ILE A 126 -10.58 -0.94 10.01
CA ILE A 126 -9.46 -0.88 10.95
C ILE A 126 -8.55 -2.08 10.71
N HIS A 127 -7.23 -1.85 10.71
CA HIS A 127 -6.19 -2.84 10.51
C HIS A 127 -5.24 -2.89 11.71
N CYS A 128 -5.01 -4.07 12.29
CA CYS A 128 -4.16 -4.24 13.48
C CYS A 128 -2.75 -4.73 13.12
N ASP A 129 -1.84 -3.80 12.83
CA ASP A 129 -0.51 -4.05 12.28
C ASP A 129 0.63 -3.24 12.91
N HIS A 130 0.36 -2.19 13.70
CA HIS A 130 1.39 -1.34 14.32
C HIS A 130 1.73 -1.74 15.76
N LEU A 131 0.97 -2.62 16.41
CA LEU A 131 1.18 -2.99 17.82
C LEU A 131 1.82 -4.37 18.02
N ILE A 132 2.37 -4.96 16.96
CA ILE A 132 3.05 -6.27 17.00
C ILE A 132 4.56 -6.04 16.92
N GLU A 133 5.25 -6.18 18.05
CA GLU A 133 6.70 -6.03 18.15
C GLU A 133 7.43 -7.32 17.75
N ALA A 134 8.37 -7.18 16.82
CA ALA A 134 9.25 -8.26 16.41
C ALA A 134 10.28 -8.58 17.51
N GLN A 135 10.41 -9.85 17.88
CA GLN A 135 11.37 -10.30 18.89
C GLN A 135 11.91 -11.70 18.59
N ILE A 136 11.03 -12.69 18.41
CA ILE A 136 11.41 -14.10 18.26
C ILE A 136 11.05 -14.65 16.88
N GLY A 137 9.90 -14.25 16.34
CA GLY A 137 9.32 -14.85 15.13
C GLY A 137 7.79 -14.80 15.13
N GLY A 138 7.19 -14.97 13.95
CA GLY A 138 5.82 -14.53 13.70
C GLY A 138 4.75 -15.04 14.65
N ALA A 139 4.71 -16.33 14.96
CA ALA A 139 3.65 -16.89 15.81
C ALA A 139 3.76 -16.44 17.28
N GLN A 140 4.97 -16.47 17.84
CA GLN A 140 5.25 -16.07 19.21
C GLN A 140 5.04 -14.57 19.42
N ASP A 141 5.52 -13.76 18.48
CA ASP A 141 5.39 -12.31 18.54
C ASP A 141 3.91 -11.90 18.42
N LEU A 142 3.14 -12.56 17.55
CA LEU A 142 1.71 -12.32 17.41
C LEU A 142 0.93 -12.71 18.69
N GLN A 143 1.24 -13.86 19.29
CA GLN A 143 0.59 -14.29 20.53
C GLN A 143 0.84 -13.29 21.66
N ARG A 144 2.10 -12.90 21.84
CA ARG A 144 2.48 -11.87 22.82
C ARG A 144 1.77 -10.55 22.57
N ALA A 145 1.70 -10.11 21.32
CA ALA A 145 1.02 -8.87 20.96
C ALA A 145 -0.48 -8.90 21.31
N LYS A 146 -1.16 -10.04 21.11
CA LYS A 146 -2.56 -10.23 21.51
C LYS A 146 -2.75 -10.09 23.02
N GLU A 147 -1.84 -10.65 23.81
CA GLU A 147 -1.87 -10.54 25.27
C GLU A 147 -1.59 -9.12 25.75
N VAL A 148 -0.50 -8.50 25.28
CA VAL A 148 -0.04 -7.17 25.72
C VAL A 148 -1.00 -6.04 25.29
N ASN A 149 -1.67 -6.20 24.15
CA ASN A 149 -2.55 -5.17 23.58
C ASN A 149 -4.03 -5.55 23.61
N GLN A 150 -4.41 -6.56 24.41
CA GLN A 150 -5.79 -7.06 24.49
C GLN A 150 -6.81 -5.93 24.72
N GLU A 151 -6.49 -4.97 25.59
CA GLU A 151 -7.33 -3.81 25.87
C GLU A 151 -7.60 -2.97 24.61
N VAL A 152 -6.54 -2.59 23.90
CA VAL A 152 -6.63 -1.76 22.68
C VAL A 152 -7.35 -2.51 21.57
N TYR A 153 -7.02 -3.79 21.36
CA TYR A 153 -7.69 -4.60 20.33
C TYR A 153 -9.18 -4.80 20.64
N ASN A 154 -9.54 -5.00 21.91
CA ASN A 154 -10.94 -5.09 22.31
C ASN A 154 -11.69 -3.78 22.10
N PHE A 155 -11.08 -2.64 22.42
CA PHE A 155 -11.66 -1.33 22.15
C PHE A 155 -11.92 -1.16 20.65
N LEU A 156 -10.91 -1.39 19.80
CA LEU A 156 -11.06 -1.24 18.35
C LEU A 156 -12.09 -2.20 17.77
N ALA A 157 -12.08 -3.47 18.17
CA ALA A 157 -13.03 -4.48 17.68
C ALA A 157 -14.48 -4.17 18.06
N THR A 158 -14.72 -3.74 19.30
CA THR A 158 -16.07 -3.37 19.77
C THR A 158 -16.53 -2.04 19.20
N ALA A 159 -15.63 -1.06 19.04
CA ALA A 159 -15.92 0.20 18.37
C ALA A 159 -16.27 -0.03 16.91
N ALA A 160 -15.52 -0.88 16.23
CA ALA A 160 -15.79 -1.25 14.85
C ALA A 160 -17.17 -1.92 14.70
N ALA A 161 -17.46 -2.90 15.56
CA ALA A 161 -18.76 -3.55 15.59
C ALA A 161 -19.91 -2.57 15.88
N LYS A 162 -19.72 -1.63 16.82
CA LYS A 162 -20.73 -0.63 17.17
C LYS A 162 -21.05 0.32 16.01
N TYR A 163 -20.01 0.88 15.40
CA TYR A 163 -20.13 1.98 14.45
C TYR A 163 -20.11 1.54 12.97
N GLY A 164 -20.14 0.23 12.71
CA GLY A 164 -20.27 -0.29 11.34
C GLY A 164 -18.97 -0.30 10.54
N VAL A 165 -17.83 -0.45 11.21
CA VAL A 165 -16.49 -0.49 10.61
C VAL A 165 -16.04 -1.94 10.50
N GLY A 166 -15.40 -2.31 9.39
CA GLY A 166 -14.73 -3.61 9.24
C GLY A 166 -13.49 -3.72 10.11
N PHE A 167 -13.24 -4.88 10.72
CA PHE A 167 -12.11 -5.06 11.62
C PHE A 167 -11.19 -6.20 11.16
N TRP A 168 -9.99 -5.87 10.74
CA TRP A 168 -8.93 -6.83 10.45
C TRP A 168 -8.12 -7.10 11.71
N LYS A 169 -8.21 -8.34 12.20
CA LYS A 169 -7.60 -8.78 13.46
C LYS A 169 -6.06 -8.71 13.41
N PRO A 170 -5.38 -8.68 14.57
CA PRO A 170 -3.93 -8.76 14.65
C PRO A 170 -3.39 -9.98 13.90
N GLY A 171 -2.39 -9.76 13.04
CA GLY A 171 -1.77 -10.80 12.19
C GLY A 171 -2.42 -10.98 10.82
N SER A 172 -3.51 -10.26 10.52
CA SER A 172 -4.13 -10.21 9.18
C SER A 172 -3.19 -9.71 8.09
N GLY A 173 -2.38 -8.70 8.41
CA GLY A 173 -1.54 -8.02 7.44
C GLY A 173 -1.47 -6.52 7.66
N ILE A 174 -0.50 -5.92 6.97
CA ILE A 174 -0.26 -4.50 6.95
C ILE A 174 -1.35 -3.82 6.11
N ILE A 175 -1.89 -2.71 6.63
CA ILE A 175 -3.02 -1.96 6.08
C ILE A 175 -2.96 -1.80 4.56
N HIS A 176 -1.82 -1.37 4.02
CA HIS A 176 -1.67 -1.06 2.59
C HIS A 176 -1.69 -2.29 1.69
N GLN A 177 -1.16 -3.41 2.18
CA GLN A 177 -1.19 -4.68 1.47
C GLN A 177 -2.62 -5.21 1.41
N ILE A 178 -3.32 -5.21 2.55
CA ILE A 178 -4.72 -5.62 2.62
C ILE A 178 -5.58 -4.71 1.73
N ILE A 179 -5.33 -3.40 1.72
CA ILE A 179 -6.01 -2.45 0.82
C ILE A 179 -5.79 -2.82 -0.63
N LEU A 180 -4.55 -3.05 -1.07
CA LEU A 180 -4.27 -3.38 -2.46
C LEU A 180 -4.97 -4.67 -2.89
N GLU A 181 -4.94 -5.69 -2.02
CA GLU A 181 -5.53 -7.02 -2.25
C GLU A 181 -7.06 -7.00 -2.29
N ASN A 182 -7.71 -6.10 -1.54
CA ASN A 182 -9.15 -6.22 -1.26
C ASN A 182 -9.99 -4.97 -1.58
N TYR A 183 -9.42 -3.76 -1.50
CA TYR A 183 -10.20 -2.52 -1.37
C TYR A 183 -9.85 -1.43 -2.38
N ALA A 184 -8.61 -1.39 -2.87
CA ALA A 184 -8.24 -0.49 -3.96
C ALA A 184 -8.87 -0.99 -5.27
N TYR A 185 -9.21 -0.06 -6.15
CA TYR A 185 -9.58 -0.32 -7.54
C TYR A 185 -9.39 0.96 -8.36
N PRO A 186 -9.29 0.88 -9.69
CA PRO A 186 -9.07 2.06 -10.52
C PRO A 186 -10.13 3.13 -10.27
N GLY A 187 -9.73 4.38 -10.04
CA GLY A 187 -10.65 5.50 -9.85
C GLY A 187 -11.23 5.65 -8.44
N VAL A 188 -10.98 4.73 -7.49
CA VAL A 188 -11.44 4.94 -6.10
C VAL A 188 -10.71 6.13 -5.47
N MET A 189 -11.43 6.96 -4.72
CA MET A 189 -10.85 7.91 -3.79
C MET A 189 -10.88 7.33 -2.37
N LEU A 190 -9.71 6.99 -1.84
CA LEU A 190 -9.53 6.42 -0.51
C LEU A 190 -8.71 7.36 0.36
N ILE A 191 -9.18 7.64 1.57
CA ILE A 191 -8.33 8.27 2.59
C ILE A 191 -7.94 7.26 3.66
N GLY A 192 -6.70 7.36 4.13
CA GLY A 192 -6.17 6.47 5.16
C GLY A 192 -5.41 7.22 6.24
N THR A 193 -5.54 6.81 7.50
CA THR A 193 -4.82 7.44 8.62
C THR A 193 -3.36 6.96 8.71
N ASP A 194 -2.67 6.98 7.58
CA ASP A 194 -1.29 6.54 7.43
C ASP A 194 -0.62 7.24 6.23
N SER A 195 0.67 7.57 6.34
CA SER A 195 1.38 8.29 5.27
C SER A 195 1.57 7.47 4.00
N HIS A 196 1.62 6.14 4.10
CA HIS A 196 1.91 5.24 2.98
C HIS A 196 0.65 4.73 2.27
N THR A 197 -0.51 5.30 2.61
CA THR A 197 -1.78 5.09 1.88
C THR A 197 -1.67 5.28 0.36
N PRO A 198 -0.80 6.16 -0.20
CA PRO A 198 -0.52 6.23 -1.63
C PRO A 198 -0.19 4.89 -2.31
N ASN A 199 0.20 3.85 -1.58
CA ASN A 199 0.38 2.49 -2.11
C ASN A 199 -0.74 2.02 -3.06
N GLY A 200 -2.00 2.34 -2.75
CA GLY A 200 -3.14 1.94 -3.58
C GLY A 200 -3.15 2.57 -4.99
N GLY A 201 -2.38 3.63 -5.23
CA GLY A 201 -2.20 4.23 -6.56
C GLY A 201 -1.56 3.30 -7.59
N GLY A 202 -0.90 2.24 -7.13
CA GLY A 202 -0.45 1.13 -8.00
C GLY A 202 -1.59 0.34 -8.64
N LEU A 203 -2.83 0.53 -8.18
CA LEU A 203 -4.06 -0.02 -8.76
C LEU A 203 -4.97 1.08 -9.29
N GLY A 204 -4.39 2.22 -9.72
CA GLY A 204 -5.11 3.32 -10.36
C GLY A 204 -6.02 4.13 -9.45
N ALA A 205 -5.82 4.04 -8.14
CA ALA A 205 -6.59 4.73 -7.12
C ALA A 205 -5.97 6.08 -6.73
N ILE A 206 -6.79 7.04 -6.28
CA ILE A 206 -6.31 8.20 -5.52
C ILE A 206 -6.42 7.86 -4.04
N CYS A 207 -5.31 7.41 -3.47
CA CYS A 207 -5.23 7.03 -2.06
C CYS A 207 -4.39 8.06 -1.29
N ILE A 208 -4.97 8.80 -0.36
CA ILE A 208 -4.29 9.93 0.33
C ILE A 208 -4.18 9.65 1.83
N GLY A 209 -2.97 9.87 2.38
CA GLY A 209 -2.73 9.80 3.82
C GLY A 209 -3.23 11.05 4.53
N VAL A 210 -3.95 10.89 5.65
CA VAL A 210 -4.58 11.98 6.41
C VAL A 210 -4.45 11.79 7.93
N GLY A 211 -4.82 12.81 8.70
CA GLY A 211 -4.95 12.68 10.16
C GLY A 211 -6.24 11.96 10.58
N GLY A 212 -6.33 11.60 11.86
CA GLY A 212 -7.53 10.97 12.41
C GLY A 212 -8.79 11.83 12.29
N ALA A 213 -8.65 13.16 12.39
CA ALA A 213 -9.77 14.09 12.29
C ALA A 213 -10.37 14.14 10.86
N ASP A 214 -9.54 14.17 9.83
CA ASP A 214 -10.01 14.12 8.43
C ASP A 214 -10.77 12.81 8.14
N ALA A 215 -10.30 11.69 8.70
CA ALA A 215 -11.01 10.41 8.61
C ALA A 215 -12.38 10.49 9.30
N VAL A 216 -12.47 11.18 10.45
CA VAL A 216 -13.74 11.41 11.15
C VAL A 216 -14.70 12.26 10.31
N ASP A 217 -14.24 13.30 9.62
CA ASP A 217 -15.10 14.10 8.74
C ASP A 217 -15.80 13.24 7.68
N VAL A 218 -15.03 12.41 6.96
CA VAL A 218 -15.60 11.52 5.95
C VAL A 218 -16.50 10.45 6.56
N MET A 219 -16.09 9.86 7.69
CA MET A 219 -16.92 8.91 8.43
C MET A 219 -18.20 9.56 8.97
N ALA A 220 -18.20 10.86 9.24
CA ALA A 220 -19.35 11.64 9.67
C ALA A 220 -20.23 12.13 8.51
N GLY A 221 -19.81 11.93 7.26
CA GLY A 221 -20.52 12.42 6.09
C GLY A 221 -20.32 13.91 5.82
N ILE A 222 -19.23 14.49 6.32
CA ILE A 222 -18.80 15.87 6.05
C ILE A 222 -17.88 15.86 4.82
N PRO A 223 -18.00 16.84 3.88
CA PRO A 223 -17.04 16.96 2.78
C PRO A 223 -15.61 17.13 3.32
N TRP A 224 -14.68 16.36 2.78
CA TRP A 224 -13.26 16.46 3.14
C TRP A 224 -12.57 17.52 2.29
N GLU A 225 -11.76 18.37 2.91
CA GLU A 225 -11.05 19.42 2.20
C GLU A 225 -9.62 19.01 1.82
N LEU A 226 -9.28 19.21 0.55
CA LEU A 226 -7.93 18.99 0.04
C LEU A 226 -7.47 20.22 -0.73
N LYS A 227 -6.32 20.79 -0.37
CA LYS A 227 -5.69 21.83 -1.18
C LYS A 227 -5.43 21.26 -2.59
N CYS A 228 -5.98 21.90 -3.62
CA CYS A 228 -5.94 21.42 -5.00
C CYS A 228 -4.49 21.10 -5.39
N PRO A 229 -4.14 19.84 -5.68
CA PRO A 229 -2.74 19.48 -5.92
C PRO A 229 -2.22 20.05 -7.23
N LYS A 230 -0.92 20.33 -7.28
CA LYS A 230 -0.17 20.33 -8.56
C LYS A 230 0.02 18.90 -9.05
N VAL A 231 0.50 18.71 -10.27
CA VAL A 231 0.77 17.38 -10.84
C VAL A 231 2.20 17.30 -11.37
N ILE A 232 3.00 16.39 -10.82
CA ILE A 232 4.34 16.06 -11.31
C ILE A 232 4.23 14.82 -12.21
N GLY A 233 4.52 14.96 -13.49
CA GLY A 233 4.54 13.85 -14.44
C GLY A 233 5.88 13.13 -14.43
N VAL A 234 5.90 11.85 -14.03
CA VAL A 234 7.10 11.00 -14.19
C VAL A 234 6.93 10.14 -15.43
N ARG A 235 7.66 10.49 -16.50
CA ARG A 235 7.62 9.77 -17.77
C ARG A 235 8.59 8.60 -17.75
N LEU A 236 8.05 7.39 -17.82
CA LEU A 236 8.79 6.14 -17.86
C LEU A 236 8.96 5.66 -19.31
N THR A 237 10.19 5.34 -19.70
CA THR A 237 10.52 4.74 -21.00
C THR A 237 11.37 3.48 -20.83
N GLY A 238 11.45 2.64 -21.86
CA GLY A 238 12.19 1.38 -21.78
C GLY A 238 11.50 0.36 -20.86
N THR A 239 12.26 -0.63 -20.40
CA THR A 239 11.79 -1.72 -19.55
C THR A 239 12.83 -2.06 -18.48
N LEU A 240 12.37 -2.39 -17.27
CA LEU A 240 13.23 -2.90 -16.19
C LEU A 240 13.90 -4.21 -16.63
N SER A 241 15.14 -4.45 -16.17
CA SER A 241 15.88 -5.67 -16.52
C SER A 241 16.90 -6.07 -15.45
N GLY A 242 17.17 -7.37 -15.36
CA GLY A 242 18.18 -7.93 -14.46
C GLY A 242 17.89 -7.65 -12.99
N TRP A 243 18.83 -6.96 -12.34
CA TRP A 243 18.77 -6.62 -10.91
C TRP A 243 17.87 -5.42 -10.61
N THR A 244 17.59 -4.57 -11.60
CA THR A 244 16.77 -3.38 -11.41
C THR A 244 15.32 -3.77 -11.16
N SER A 245 14.70 -3.18 -10.14
CA SER A 245 13.33 -3.46 -9.73
C SER A 245 12.47 -2.20 -9.68
N PRO A 246 11.14 -2.33 -9.53
CA PRO A 246 10.26 -1.17 -9.37
C PRO A 246 10.70 -0.23 -8.24
N LYS A 247 11.31 -0.76 -7.18
CA LYS A 247 11.83 0.03 -6.06
C LYS A 247 12.89 1.04 -6.50
N ASP A 248 13.72 0.71 -7.48
CA ASP A 248 14.78 1.60 -7.96
C ASP A 248 14.23 2.84 -8.65
N VAL A 249 13.04 2.75 -9.26
CA VAL A 249 12.38 3.89 -9.89
C VAL A 249 12.09 4.97 -8.86
N ILE A 250 11.44 4.60 -7.74
CA ILE A 250 11.11 5.57 -6.70
C ILE A 250 12.34 6.00 -5.89
N LEU A 251 13.34 5.14 -5.69
CA LEU A 251 14.61 5.55 -5.09
C LEU A 251 15.33 6.61 -5.93
N LYS A 252 15.31 6.45 -7.26
CA LYS A 252 15.86 7.43 -8.20
C LYS A 252 15.05 8.73 -8.21
N VAL A 253 13.72 8.65 -8.27
CA VAL A 253 12.83 9.82 -8.21
C VAL A 253 13.00 10.57 -6.89
N ALA A 254 13.13 9.88 -5.77
CA ALA A 254 13.42 10.48 -4.47
C ALA A 254 14.76 11.23 -4.48
N GLY A 255 15.81 10.65 -5.09
CA GLY A 255 17.09 11.35 -5.26
C GLY A 255 17.02 12.59 -6.17
N ILE A 256 16.11 12.62 -7.15
CA ILE A 256 15.91 13.77 -8.04
C ILE A 256 15.10 14.87 -7.35
N LEU A 257 14.00 14.51 -6.69
CA LEU A 257 13.04 15.45 -6.13
C LEU A 257 13.36 15.87 -4.69
N THR A 258 14.14 15.09 -3.96
CA THR A 258 14.39 15.24 -2.51
C THR A 258 13.14 15.08 -1.65
N VAL A 259 13.31 15.04 -0.33
CA VAL A 259 12.19 14.89 0.64
C VAL A 259 11.14 16.02 0.61
N LYS A 260 11.39 17.12 -0.12
CA LYS A 260 10.47 18.26 -0.23
C LYS A 260 9.86 18.43 -1.63
N GLY A 261 10.41 17.77 -2.66
CA GLY A 261 10.07 18.09 -4.04
C GLY A 261 8.65 17.73 -4.47
N GLY A 262 7.99 16.81 -3.77
CA GLY A 262 6.60 16.42 -4.02
C GLY A 262 5.56 17.25 -3.25
N THR A 263 5.97 18.14 -2.34
CA THR A 263 5.04 18.81 -1.42
C THR A 263 3.92 19.56 -2.14
N GLY A 264 2.66 19.18 -1.87
CA GLY A 264 1.48 19.81 -2.47
C GLY A 264 1.20 19.38 -3.92
N ALA A 265 1.83 18.30 -4.39
CA ALA A 265 1.61 17.73 -5.70
C ALA A 265 1.24 16.24 -5.63
N ILE A 266 0.52 15.76 -6.64
CA ILE A 266 0.36 14.34 -6.94
C ILE A 266 1.41 13.95 -7.98
N VAL A 267 2.09 12.83 -7.75
CA VAL A 267 3.01 12.26 -8.74
C VAL A 267 2.25 11.31 -9.66
N GLU A 268 2.23 11.60 -10.95
CA GLU A 268 1.52 10.82 -11.96
C GLU A 268 2.51 10.16 -12.92
N TYR A 269 2.51 8.83 -12.91
CA TYR A 269 3.40 8.04 -13.76
C TYR A 269 2.76 7.79 -15.12
N HIS A 270 3.51 8.03 -16.20
CA HIS A 270 3.01 7.89 -17.56
C HIS A 270 4.13 7.47 -18.53
N GLY A 271 3.80 7.23 -19.80
CA GLY A 271 4.76 6.82 -20.82
C GLY A 271 4.83 5.30 -21.02
N PRO A 272 5.54 4.85 -22.08
CA PRO A 272 5.50 3.46 -22.53
C PRO A 272 6.10 2.46 -21.52
N GLY A 273 6.97 2.90 -20.62
CA GLY A 273 7.57 2.04 -19.60
C GLY A 273 6.61 1.60 -18.51
N VAL A 274 5.45 2.26 -18.35
CA VAL A 274 4.44 1.92 -17.33
C VAL A 274 3.97 0.47 -17.47
N ASP A 275 3.69 0.01 -18.69
CA ASP A 275 3.20 -1.35 -18.94
C ASP A 275 4.23 -2.45 -18.65
N SER A 276 5.50 -2.09 -18.43
CA SER A 276 6.55 -3.05 -18.03
C SER A 276 6.56 -3.37 -16.54
N ILE A 277 5.83 -2.60 -15.72
CA ILE A 277 5.85 -2.70 -14.27
C ILE A 277 4.61 -3.49 -13.81
N SER A 278 4.80 -4.45 -12.91
CA SER A 278 3.70 -5.20 -12.30
C SER A 278 2.78 -4.30 -11.46
N CYS A 279 1.57 -4.76 -11.16
CA CYS A 279 0.66 -4.00 -10.30
C CYS A 279 1.25 -3.73 -8.90
N THR A 280 1.90 -4.73 -8.31
CA THR A 280 2.55 -4.63 -7.00
C THR A 280 3.81 -3.76 -7.07
N GLY A 281 4.56 -3.80 -8.17
CA GLY A 281 5.67 -2.88 -8.42
C GLY A 281 5.23 -1.42 -8.56
N MET A 282 4.09 -1.16 -9.22
CA MET A 282 3.49 0.17 -9.27
C MET A 282 3.09 0.63 -7.86
N ALA A 283 2.57 -0.28 -7.02
CA ALA A 283 2.24 0.02 -5.63
C ALA A 283 3.49 0.37 -4.80
N THR A 284 4.60 -0.37 -4.96
CA THR A 284 5.91 -0.03 -4.36
C THR A 284 6.34 1.40 -4.70
N ILE A 285 6.21 1.79 -5.97
CA ILE A 285 6.59 3.11 -6.45
C ILE A 285 5.70 4.20 -5.83
N CYS A 286 4.38 3.99 -5.82
CA CYS A 286 3.45 4.95 -5.23
C CYS A 286 3.62 5.08 -3.71
N ASN A 287 3.85 3.96 -3.02
CA ASN A 287 4.04 3.88 -1.57
C ASN A 287 5.15 4.85 -1.11
N MET A 288 6.34 4.71 -1.70
CA MET A 288 7.50 5.51 -1.30
C MET A 288 7.48 6.93 -1.91
N GLY A 289 6.47 7.27 -2.71
CA GLY A 289 6.16 8.66 -3.07
C GLY A 289 5.82 9.52 -1.83
N ALA A 290 5.42 8.90 -0.71
CA ALA A 290 5.24 9.59 0.56
C ALA A 290 6.54 10.27 1.06
N GLU A 291 7.70 9.67 0.81
CA GLU A 291 9.00 10.15 1.29
C GLU A 291 9.48 11.44 0.63
N ILE A 292 8.90 11.83 -0.52
CA ILE A 292 9.16 13.13 -1.16
C ILE A 292 8.12 14.21 -0.79
N GLY A 293 7.19 13.88 0.11
CA GLY A 293 6.11 14.77 0.56
C GLY A 293 4.94 14.89 -0.42
N ALA A 294 4.83 13.98 -1.39
CA ALA A 294 3.71 13.99 -2.33
C ALA A 294 2.37 13.78 -1.60
N THR A 295 1.32 14.47 -2.07
CA THR A 295 -0.05 14.27 -1.58
C THR A 295 -0.49 12.82 -1.81
N THR A 296 -0.21 12.30 -3.00
CA THR A 296 -0.26 10.87 -3.33
C THR A 296 0.51 10.61 -4.63
N SER A 297 0.49 9.38 -5.11
CA SER A 297 1.08 8.95 -6.38
C SER A 297 0.12 8.00 -7.09
N VAL A 298 0.06 8.03 -8.42
CA VAL A 298 -0.90 7.19 -9.19
C VAL A 298 -0.34 6.74 -10.53
N PHE A 299 -0.72 5.52 -10.94
CA PHE A 299 -0.53 4.98 -12.29
C PHE A 299 -1.85 4.88 -13.04
N PRO A 300 -1.87 5.01 -14.38
CA PRO A 300 -3.07 4.82 -15.19
C PRO A 300 -3.51 3.37 -15.24
N TYR A 301 -4.83 3.15 -15.35
CA TYR A 301 -5.38 1.81 -15.48
C TYR A 301 -4.81 1.09 -16.69
N ASN A 302 -4.26 -0.11 -16.47
CA ASN A 302 -3.67 -0.92 -17.51
C ASN A 302 -3.91 -2.42 -17.31
N HIS A 303 -3.38 -3.22 -18.24
CA HIS A 303 -3.57 -4.66 -18.24
C HIS A 303 -2.91 -5.37 -17.04
N ARG A 304 -1.85 -4.80 -16.44
CA ARG A 304 -1.17 -5.35 -15.25
C ARG A 304 -2.09 -5.27 -14.03
N MET A 305 -2.78 -4.13 -13.86
CA MET A 305 -3.82 -3.94 -12.84
C MET A 305 -5.02 -4.87 -13.04
N LYS A 306 -5.44 -5.07 -14.30
CA LYS A 306 -6.50 -6.02 -14.66
C LYS A 306 -6.15 -7.44 -14.21
N THR A 307 -4.97 -7.94 -14.59
CA THR A 307 -4.49 -9.28 -14.22
C THR A 307 -4.44 -9.44 -12.70
N TYR A 308 -3.98 -8.42 -11.97
CA TYR A 308 -3.95 -8.44 -10.51
C TYR A 308 -5.35 -8.52 -9.88
N MET A 309 -6.31 -7.72 -10.37
CA MET A 309 -7.69 -7.77 -9.91
C MET A 309 -8.33 -9.15 -10.18
N GLU A 310 -8.12 -9.72 -11.36
CA GLU A 310 -8.61 -11.07 -11.69
C GLU A 310 -8.03 -12.12 -10.73
N LYS A 311 -6.71 -12.07 -10.48
CA LYS A 311 -6.02 -13.00 -9.58
C LYS A 311 -6.44 -12.85 -8.10
N THR A 312 -6.93 -11.68 -7.72
CA THR A 312 -7.44 -11.39 -6.36
C THR A 312 -8.97 -11.52 -6.27
N GLY A 313 -9.61 -12.13 -7.26
CA GLY A 313 -11.05 -12.43 -7.23
C GLY A 313 -11.95 -11.22 -7.51
N ARG A 314 -11.43 -10.17 -8.15
CA ARG A 314 -12.12 -8.91 -8.48
C ARG A 314 -12.32 -8.72 -9.99
N GLY A 315 -12.53 -9.82 -10.72
CA GLY A 315 -12.73 -9.82 -12.17
C GLY A 315 -13.91 -8.96 -12.65
N GLU A 316 -14.98 -8.85 -11.84
CA GLU A 316 -16.13 -7.97 -12.15
C GLU A 316 -15.76 -6.48 -12.12
N ILE A 317 -14.91 -6.07 -11.16
CA ILE A 317 -14.38 -4.70 -11.09
C ILE A 317 -13.49 -4.44 -12.30
N ALA A 318 -12.59 -5.37 -12.64
CA ALA A 318 -11.77 -5.27 -13.84
C ALA A 318 -12.60 -5.10 -15.13
N ALA A 319 -13.66 -5.89 -15.29
CA ALA A 319 -14.56 -5.80 -16.45
C ALA A 319 -15.33 -4.46 -16.49
N LEU A 320 -15.68 -3.91 -15.33
CA LEU A 320 -16.30 -2.60 -15.22
C LEU A 320 -15.29 -1.47 -15.52
N SER A 321 -14.06 -1.55 -15.00
CA SER A 321 -12.99 -0.57 -15.27
C SER A 321 -12.65 -0.49 -16.76
N GLU A 322 -12.67 -1.61 -17.50
CA GLU A 322 -12.46 -1.58 -18.95
C GLU A 322 -13.55 -0.78 -19.70
N GLN A 323 -14.79 -0.78 -19.20
CA GLN A 323 -15.89 0.01 -19.79
C GLN A 323 -15.73 1.52 -19.56
N PHE A 324 -15.02 1.92 -18.51
CA PHE A 324 -14.78 3.33 -18.12
C PHE A 324 -13.32 3.75 -18.29
N LYS A 325 -12.55 3.01 -19.09
CA LYS A 325 -11.11 3.19 -19.23
C LYS A 325 -10.70 4.62 -19.59
N ASP A 326 -11.50 5.32 -20.40
CA ASP A 326 -11.23 6.70 -20.82
C ASP A 326 -11.20 7.69 -19.64
N ASP A 327 -11.90 7.39 -18.53
CA ASP A 327 -11.83 8.20 -17.31
C ASP A 327 -10.69 7.76 -16.36
N LEU A 328 -10.12 6.59 -16.61
CA LEU A 328 -9.10 5.93 -15.78
C LEU A 328 -7.68 6.02 -16.36
N VAL A 329 -7.51 6.82 -17.41
CA VAL A 329 -6.22 7.20 -18.03
C VAL A 329 -6.16 8.72 -18.19
N PRO A 330 -4.97 9.34 -18.24
CA PRO A 330 -4.88 10.79 -18.51
C PRO A 330 -5.46 11.14 -19.88
N ASP A 331 -6.05 12.34 -20.01
CA ASP A 331 -6.42 12.84 -21.33
C ASP A 331 -5.16 13.04 -22.19
N LYS A 332 -5.29 12.86 -23.50
CA LYS A 332 -4.21 13.16 -24.43
C LYS A 332 -3.80 14.64 -24.30
N ASN A 333 -2.50 14.89 -24.23
CA ASN A 333 -1.91 16.22 -24.09
C ASN A 333 -2.31 16.96 -22.79
N CYS A 334 -2.63 16.24 -21.70
CA CYS A 334 -2.74 16.87 -20.38
C CYS A 334 -1.40 17.51 -19.95
N GLU A 335 -1.49 18.59 -19.18
CA GLU A 335 -0.33 19.34 -18.74
C GLU A 335 0.08 18.98 -17.30
N TYR A 336 1.37 18.71 -17.13
CA TYR A 336 2.03 18.52 -15.85
C TYR A 336 2.76 19.80 -15.43
N ASP A 337 2.68 20.16 -14.15
CA ASP A 337 3.37 21.33 -13.60
C ASP A 337 4.90 21.15 -13.60
N GLN A 338 5.35 19.90 -13.59
CA GLN A 338 6.75 19.49 -13.68
C GLN A 338 6.83 18.12 -14.35
N ILE A 339 7.89 17.88 -15.12
CA ILE A 339 8.16 16.58 -15.75
C ILE A 339 9.52 16.05 -15.28
N VAL A 340 9.57 14.77 -14.93
CA VAL A 340 10.79 13.99 -14.69
C VAL A 340 10.79 12.81 -15.65
N GLU A 341 11.90 12.55 -16.34
CA GLU A 341 12.02 11.40 -17.23
C GLU A 341 12.94 10.34 -16.63
N ILE A 342 12.52 9.07 -16.70
CA ILE A 342 13.31 7.91 -16.26
C ILE A 342 13.32 6.86 -17.37
N ASN A 343 14.53 6.53 -17.84
CA ASN A 343 14.74 5.39 -18.72
C ASN A 343 14.96 4.12 -17.89
N LEU A 344 13.97 3.25 -17.84
CA LEU A 344 13.98 1.99 -17.09
C LEU A 344 15.06 1.01 -17.58
N SER A 345 15.45 1.09 -18.86
CA SER A 345 16.48 0.22 -19.43
C SER A 345 17.91 0.63 -19.06
N GLU A 346 18.11 1.90 -18.70
CA GLU A 346 19.39 2.42 -18.19
C GLU A 346 19.43 2.46 -16.66
N LEU A 347 18.28 2.39 -16.01
CA LEU A 347 18.17 2.37 -14.57
C LEU A 347 18.87 1.12 -14.01
N LYS A 348 19.69 1.34 -12.98
CA LYS A 348 20.44 0.32 -12.25
C LYS A 348 20.02 0.28 -10.78
N PRO A 349 20.33 -0.81 -10.05
CA PRO A 349 19.96 -0.93 -8.64
C PRO A 349 20.44 0.26 -7.80
N HIS A 350 19.56 0.77 -6.95
CA HIS A 350 19.81 1.90 -6.04
C HIS A 350 19.69 1.49 -4.58
N ILE A 351 20.38 2.24 -3.72
CA ILE A 351 20.33 2.14 -2.27
C ILE A 351 20.41 3.54 -1.69
N ASN A 352 19.41 3.94 -0.90
CA ASN A 352 19.33 5.30 -0.36
C ASN A 352 19.59 5.31 1.15
N GLY A 353 20.25 6.36 1.64
CA GLY A 353 20.56 6.54 3.06
C GLY A 353 21.94 7.11 3.37
N PRO A 354 22.34 7.21 4.65
CA PRO A 354 21.79 6.40 5.76
C PRO A 354 20.73 7.05 6.68
N PHE A 355 20.43 8.35 6.53
CA PHE A 355 19.53 9.08 7.46
C PHE A 355 18.40 9.84 6.77
N THR A 356 18.30 9.71 5.45
CA THR A 356 17.26 10.32 4.63
C THR A 356 16.98 9.43 3.41
N PRO A 357 15.72 9.29 2.99
CA PRO A 357 15.34 8.41 1.90
C PRO A 357 15.70 8.97 0.52
N ASP A 358 16.15 10.22 0.41
CA ASP A 358 16.54 10.88 -0.84
C ASP A 358 18.06 10.91 -1.10
N LEU A 359 18.89 10.46 -0.16
CA LEU A 359 20.33 10.36 -0.37
C LEU A 359 20.65 9.10 -1.18
N ALA A 360 20.49 9.21 -2.50
CA ALA A 360 20.50 8.09 -3.42
C ALA A 360 21.91 7.73 -3.93
N HIS A 361 22.21 6.43 -3.95
CA HIS A 361 23.45 5.87 -4.50
C HIS A 361 23.13 4.68 -5.40
N PRO A 362 23.80 4.53 -6.55
CA PRO A 362 23.88 3.23 -7.21
C PRO A 362 24.48 2.18 -6.26
N VAL A 363 23.99 0.95 -6.30
CA VAL A 363 24.54 -0.15 -5.47
C VAL A 363 26.02 -0.40 -5.78
N SER A 364 26.48 -0.14 -7.02
CA SER A 364 27.90 -0.23 -7.40
C SER A 364 28.82 0.69 -6.60
N ASP A 365 28.28 1.81 -6.08
CA ASP A 365 29.08 2.91 -5.53
C ASP A 365 29.04 2.92 -3.99
N ILE A 366 28.04 2.26 -3.38
CA ILE A 366 27.76 2.39 -1.94
C ILE A 366 28.93 1.96 -1.05
N GLY A 367 29.68 0.93 -1.44
CA GLY A 367 30.85 0.48 -0.70
C GLY A 367 31.97 1.53 -0.62
N ALA A 368 32.24 2.20 -1.75
CA ALA A 368 33.24 3.27 -1.80
C ALA A 368 32.75 4.52 -1.05
N THR A 369 31.48 4.88 -1.20
CA THR A 369 30.86 5.99 -0.47
C THR A 369 30.87 5.75 1.04
N ALA A 370 30.51 4.54 1.50
CA ALA A 370 30.54 4.18 2.91
C ALA A 370 31.95 4.31 3.51
N LYS A 371 32.99 3.86 2.79
CA LYS A 371 34.39 4.05 3.22
C LYS A 371 34.75 5.54 3.34
N LYS A 372 34.40 6.34 2.33
CA LYS A 372 34.68 7.78 2.29
C LYS A 372 34.02 8.54 3.45
N HIS A 373 32.78 8.18 3.79
CA HIS A 373 32.02 8.84 4.85
C HIS A 373 32.13 8.17 6.23
N GLY A 374 32.94 7.10 6.33
CA GLY A 374 33.11 6.33 7.56
C GLY A 374 31.85 5.62 8.04
N TRP A 375 30.94 5.25 7.13
CA TRP A 375 29.76 4.44 7.45
C TRP A 375 30.17 2.97 7.64
N PRO A 376 29.60 2.24 8.62
CA PRO A 376 29.95 0.84 8.84
C PRO A 376 29.68 -0.01 7.59
N LEU A 377 30.70 -0.73 7.12
CA LEU A 377 30.55 -1.61 5.94
C LEU A 377 29.89 -2.94 6.26
N GLU A 378 29.99 -3.41 7.50
CA GLU A 378 29.37 -4.65 7.95
C GLU A 378 27.86 -4.45 8.03
N VAL A 379 27.12 -5.27 7.27
CA VAL A 379 25.66 -5.30 7.38
C VAL A 379 25.31 -6.20 8.56
N LYS A 380 24.79 -5.62 9.64
CA LYS A 380 24.39 -6.41 10.83
C LYS A 380 23.09 -7.17 10.59
N VAL A 381 22.11 -6.50 10.00
CA VAL A 381 20.77 -7.05 9.74
C VAL A 381 20.28 -6.60 8.36
N GLY A 382 19.83 -7.57 7.55
CA GLY A 382 19.04 -7.37 6.35
C GLY A 382 17.56 -7.61 6.65
N LEU A 383 16.68 -6.67 6.33
CA LEU A 383 15.24 -6.78 6.59
C LEU A 383 14.44 -6.63 5.31
N ILE A 384 13.75 -7.68 4.85
CA ILE A 384 12.84 -7.59 3.71
C ILE A 384 11.39 -7.63 4.13
N GLY A 385 10.51 -7.10 3.28
CA GLY A 385 9.08 -7.06 3.51
C GLY A 385 8.56 -5.67 3.87
N SER A 386 7.65 -5.61 4.86
CA SER A 386 6.81 -4.45 5.18
C SER A 386 5.90 -4.05 4.00
N CYS A 387 5.10 -2.99 4.13
CA CYS A 387 4.12 -2.60 3.11
C CYS A 387 4.72 -2.25 1.73
N THR A 388 5.98 -1.83 1.67
CA THR A 388 6.58 -1.33 0.41
C THR A 388 7.00 -2.45 -0.53
N ASN A 389 7.54 -3.56 -0.02
CA ASN A 389 8.15 -4.65 -0.79
C ASN A 389 7.91 -6.02 -0.14
N SER A 390 6.65 -6.42 -0.01
CA SER A 390 6.25 -7.72 0.55
C SER A 390 5.23 -8.48 -0.30
N SER A 391 5.15 -8.16 -1.60
CA SER A 391 4.30 -8.89 -2.53
C SER A 391 4.82 -10.30 -2.80
N TYR A 392 4.03 -11.12 -3.48
CA TYR A 392 4.46 -12.45 -3.95
C TYR A 392 5.69 -12.36 -4.87
N GLU A 393 5.70 -11.37 -5.77
CA GLU A 393 6.83 -11.08 -6.67
C GLU A 393 8.11 -10.74 -5.89
N ASP A 394 8.01 -9.84 -4.90
CA ASP A 394 9.14 -9.46 -4.03
C ASP A 394 9.73 -10.68 -3.32
N MET A 395 8.86 -11.52 -2.73
CA MET A 395 9.26 -12.71 -2.00
C MET A 395 9.88 -13.76 -2.91
N GLY A 396 9.35 -13.94 -4.12
CA GLY A 396 9.90 -14.83 -5.14
C GLY A 396 11.29 -14.41 -5.59
N ARG A 397 11.48 -13.11 -5.88
CA ARG A 397 12.79 -12.54 -6.26
C ARG A 397 13.83 -12.74 -5.15
N ALA A 398 13.50 -12.45 -3.90
CA ALA A 398 14.37 -12.71 -2.76
C ALA A 398 14.68 -14.21 -2.58
N ALA A 399 13.65 -15.08 -2.67
CA ALA A 399 13.81 -16.52 -2.55
C ALA A 399 14.71 -17.11 -3.65
N SER A 400 14.68 -16.56 -4.87
CA SER A 400 15.55 -17.02 -5.95
C SER A 400 17.04 -16.84 -5.63
N LEU A 401 17.43 -15.73 -5.00
CA LEU A 401 18.81 -15.48 -4.58
C LEU A 401 19.21 -16.31 -3.37
N ALA A 402 18.30 -16.43 -2.40
CA ALA A 402 18.48 -17.32 -1.25
C ALA A 402 18.71 -18.77 -1.71
N LYS A 403 17.97 -19.22 -2.74
CA LYS A 403 18.15 -20.55 -3.34
C LYS A 403 19.53 -20.69 -3.99
N GLN A 404 19.98 -19.72 -4.78
CA GLN A 404 21.31 -19.77 -5.39
C GLN A 404 22.43 -19.89 -4.33
N ALA A 405 22.31 -19.17 -3.22
CA ALA A 405 23.25 -19.27 -2.10
C ALA A 405 23.20 -20.67 -1.45
N LEU A 406 22.01 -21.20 -1.19
CA LEU A 406 21.81 -22.53 -0.60
C LEU A 406 22.35 -23.65 -1.49
N ASP A 407 22.14 -23.57 -2.81
CA ASP A 407 22.66 -24.55 -3.79
C ASP A 407 24.21 -24.60 -3.76
N LYS A 408 24.86 -23.52 -3.30
CA LYS A 408 26.31 -23.43 -3.06
C LYS A 408 26.72 -23.62 -1.60
N GLY A 409 25.79 -24.03 -0.73
CA GLY A 409 26.04 -24.29 0.69
C GLY A 409 26.23 -23.04 1.54
N LEU A 410 25.84 -21.86 1.06
CA LEU A 410 25.91 -20.60 1.81
C LEU A 410 24.61 -20.29 2.57
N LYS A 411 24.79 -19.52 3.64
CA LYS A 411 23.73 -18.89 4.43
C LYS A 411 24.02 -17.40 4.58
N CYS A 412 23.05 -16.63 5.06
CA CYS A 412 23.24 -15.23 5.37
C CYS A 412 24.36 -15.04 6.39
N LYS A 413 25.27 -14.09 6.11
CA LYS A 413 26.30 -13.65 7.05
C LYS A 413 25.74 -12.60 8.01
N ALA A 414 24.87 -11.72 7.51
CA ALA A 414 24.07 -10.83 8.34
C ALA A 414 22.88 -11.60 8.95
N GLN A 415 22.31 -11.10 10.04
CA GLN A 415 20.98 -11.54 10.44
C GLN A 415 19.97 -11.16 9.35
N PHE A 416 18.95 -11.98 9.15
CA PHE A 416 17.99 -11.77 8.07
C PHE A 416 16.56 -11.95 8.56
N THR A 417 15.69 -10.98 8.28
CA THR A 417 14.28 -11.04 8.65
C THR A 417 13.38 -10.82 7.45
N VAL A 418 12.22 -11.47 7.47
CA VAL A 418 11.24 -11.46 6.38
C VAL A 418 9.86 -11.15 6.94
N THR A 419 9.24 -10.06 6.49
CA THR A 419 7.88 -9.67 6.90
C THR A 419 6.92 -9.81 5.71
N PRO A 420 6.04 -10.83 5.70
CA PRO A 420 4.95 -10.90 4.73
C PRO A 420 3.98 -9.74 4.91
N GLY A 421 3.44 -9.20 3.81
CA GLY A 421 2.54 -8.05 3.87
C GLY A 421 1.15 -8.41 4.38
N SER A 422 0.71 -9.65 4.20
CA SER A 422 -0.60 -10.14 4.63
C SER A 422 -0.57 -11.63 4.95
N GLU A 423 -1.61 -12.10 5.62
CA GLU A 423 -1.84 -13.54 5.84
C GLU A 423 -2.02 -14.29 4.52
N GLN A 424 -2.64 -13.65 3.52
CA GLN A 424 -2.76 -14.21 2.17
C GLN A 424 -1.38 -14.40 1.52
N ILE A 425 -0.50 -13.39 1.59
CA ILE A 425 0.86 -13.54 1.08
C ILE A 425 1.60 -14.62 1.87
N ARG A 426 1.59 -14.56 3.20
CA ARG A 426 2.28 -15.52 4.07
C ARG A 426 1.89 -16.96 3.74
N ALA A 427 0.59 -17.26 3.68
CA ALA A 427 0.07 -18.58 3.37
C ALA A 427 0.48 -19.02 1.95
N THR A 428 0.39 -18.11 0.97
CA THR A 428 0.74 -18.41 -0.43
C THR A 428 2.23 -18.72 -0.60
N ILE A 429 3.12 -17.91 -0.01
CA ILE A 429 4.58 -18.10 -0.12
C ILE A 429 5.07 -19.30 0.71
N GLU A 430 4.34 -19.67 1.76
CA GLU A 430 4.60 -20.90 2.52
C GLU A 430 4.24 -22.13 1.68
N ARG A 431 3.03 -22.14 1.10
CA ARG A 431 2.56 -23.20 0.20
C ARG A 431 3.49 -23.39 -1.00
N ASP A 432 3.95 -22.30 -1.60
CA ASP A 432 4.79 -22.33 -2.81
C ASP A 432 6.29 -22.50 -2.48
N GLY A 433 6.66 -22.60 -1.20
CA GLY A 433 7.99 -22.97 -0.73
C GLY A 433 9.00 -21.82 -0.58
N TYR A 434 8.65 -20.59 -0.95
CA TYR A 434 9.52 -19.43 -0.79
C TYR A 434 9.86 -19.15 0.68
N ALA A 435 8.87 -19.27 1.58
CA ALA A 435 9.11 -19.07 3.02
C ALA A 435 10.17 -20.04 3.55
N LYS A 436 10.12 -21.32 3.12
CA LYS A 436 11.09 -22.33 3.52
C LYS A 436 12.49 -21.98 3.03
N ILE A 437 12.63 -21.57 1.76
CA ILE A 437 13.93 -21.18 1.18
C ILE A 437 14.54 -20.01 1.95
N LEU A 438 13.71 -19.00 2.25
CA LEU A 438 14.14 -17.82 3.01
C LEU A 438 14.54 -18.18 4.46
N SER A 439 13.86 -19.15 5.08
CA SER A 439 14.25 -19.67 6.39
C SER A 439 15.51 -20.54 6.35
N ASP A 440 15.68 -21.38 5.33
CA ASP A 440 16.83 -22.28 5.18
C ASP A 440 18.15 -21.50 5.06
N VAL A 441 18.13 -20.33 4.37
CA VAL A 441 19.29 -19.43 4.25
C VAL A 441 19.58 -18.65 5.55
N GLY A 442 18.75 -18.81 6.59
CA GLY A 442 18.92 -18.20 7.91
C GLY A 442 17.96 -17.05 8.21
N GLY A 443 16.92 -16.86 7.40
CA GLY A 443 15.89 -15.83 7.62
C GLY A 443 14.89 -16.19 8.72
N VAL A 444 14.49 -15.20 9.51
CA VAL A 444 13.38 -15.31 10.46
C VAL A 444 12.13 -14.67 9.84
N VAL A 445 11.09 -15.47 9.63
CA VAL A 445 9.78 -14.96 9.18
C VAL A 445 9.07 -14.33 10.38
N LEU A 446 8.84 -13.02 10.28
CA LEU A 446 8.15 -12.21 11.28
C LEU A 446 6.62 -12.29 11.08
N ALA A 447 5.87 -11.72 12.01
CA ALA A 447 4.42 -11.59 11.88
C ALA A 447 4.06 -10.67 10.70
N ASN A 448 2.85 -10.83 10.16
CA ASN A 448 2.32 -9.99 9.08
C ASN A 448 1.92 -8.61 9.64
N ALA A 449 2.92 -7.79 9.97
CA ALA A 449 2.78 -6.55 10.72
C ALA A 449 3.93 -5.58 10.40
N CYS A 450 3.78 -4.30 10.74
CA CYS A 450 4.80 -3.27 10.45
C CYS A 450 6.14 -3.56 11.13
N GLY A 451 6.11 -3.99 12.40
CA GLY A 451 7.29 -4.42 13.16
C GLY A 451 8.48 -3.45 13.07
N PRO A 452 9.68 -3.90 12.64
CA PRO A 452 10.88 -3.06 12.55
C PRO A 452 10.76 -1.81 11.67
N CYS A 453 9.79 -1.74 10.77
CA CYS A 453 9.58 -0.57 9.89
C CYS A 453 9.23 0.70 10.69
N ILE A 454 8.58 0.54 11.84
CA ILE A 454 8.14 1.65 12.69
C ILE A 454 8.86 1.72 14.04
N GLY A 455 9.85 0.84 14.26
CA GLY A 455 10.55 0.74 15.54
C GLY A 455 9.95 -0.25 16.53
N GLN A 456 8.94 -1.03 16.13
CA GLN A 456 8.38 -2.14 16.93
C GLN A 456 9.28 -3.37 16.79
N TRP A 457 10.49 -3.25 17.34
CA TRP A 457 11.51 -4.27 17.25
C TRP A 457 12.36 -4.29 18.52
N ASP A 458 12.32 -5.42 19.22
CA ASP A 458 13.20 -5.68 20.35
C ASP A 458 14.57 -6.16 19.86
N ARG A 459 15.37 -5.23 19.37
CA ARG A 459 16.69 -5.48 18.78
C ARG A 459 17.74 -5.83 19.85
N LYS A 460 18.50 -6.92 19.66
CA LYS A 460 19.48 -7.44 20.65
C LYS A 460 20.93 -7.54 20.18
N ASP A 461 21.22 -7.41 18.88
CA ASP A 461 22.54 -7.64 18.30
C ASP A 461 23.55 -6.52 18.56
N VAL A 462 23.08 -5.33 18.91
CA VAL A 462 23.91 -4.13 19.16
C VAL A 462 23.48 -3.41 20.43
N LYS A 463 24.41 -2.71 21.08
CA LYS A 463 24.09 -1.84 22.22
C LYS A 463 23.54 -0.51 21.73
N LYS A 464 22.67 0.14 22.51
CA LYS A 464 22.20 1.49 22.21
C LYS A 464 23.40 2.46 22.11
N GLY A 465 23.46 3.25 21.05
CA GLY A 465 24.57 4.16 20.73
C GLY A 465 25.69 3.53 19.91
N GLU A 466 25.67 2.21 19.68
CA GLU A 466 26.65 1.54 18.83
C GLU A 466 26.45 1.93 17.36
N LYS A 467 27.54 2.25 16.67
CA LYS A 467 27.52 2.57 15.24
C LYS A 467 27.51 1.29 14.42
N ASN A 468 26.44 1.07 13.69
CA ASN A 468 26.22 -0.14 12.89
C ASN A 468 25.43 0.19 11.61
N THR A 469 25.36 -0.77 10.70
CA THR A 469 24.59 -0.66 9.46
C THR A 469 23.49 -1.72 9.41
N ILE A 470 22.30 -1.30 8.96
CA ILE A 470 21.23 -2.19 8.52
C ILE A 470 20.80 -1.84 7.11
N VAL A 471 20.33 -2.83 6.36
CA VAL A 471 19.80 -2.64 5.00
C VAL A 471 18.40 -3.21 4.95
N THR A 472 17.44 -2.43 4.47
CA THR A 472 16.02 -2.79 4.52
C THR A 472 15.34 -2.59 3.17
N SER A 473 14.27 -3.35 2.90
CA SER A 473 13.41 -3.10 1.75
C SER A 473 12.24 -2.17 2.08
N PHE A 474 12.33 -1.42 3.17
CA PHE A 474 11.32 -0.47 3.60
C PHE A 474 11.44 0.84 2.80
N ASN A 475 10.80 1.90 3.27
CA ASN A 475 10.76 3.22 2.62
C ASN A 475 11.53 4.30 3.40
N ARG A 476 11.48 4.25 4.73
CA ARG A 476 11.94 5.33 5.61
C ARG A 476 13.11 4.89 6.50
N ASN A 477 14.17 5.70 6.49
CA ASN A 477 15.42 5.47 7.22
C ASN A 477 15.87 6.71 8.02
N PHE A 478 14.93 7.54 8.50
CA PHE A 478 15.28 8.62 9.42
C PHE A 478 15.94 8.08 10.68
N THR A 479 16.77 8.92 11.30
CA THR A 479 17.54 8.60 12.51
C THR A 479 16.68 7.90 13.56
N ALA A 480 17.18 6.76 14.06
CA ALA A 480 16.57 5.98 15.13
C ALA A 480 15.16 5.41 14.82
N ARG A 481 14.70 5.44 13.57
CA ARG A 481 13.36 4.95 13.19
C ARG A 481 13.15 3.47 13.48
N ASN A 482 14.12 2.62 13.14
CA ASN A 482 13.91 1.16 13.13
C ASN A 482 14.14 0.48 14.49
N ASP A 483 14.97 1.06 15.34
CA ASP A 483 15.46 0.42 16.57
C ASP A 483 15.71 1.40 17.74
N ALA A 484 15.30 2.67 17.60
CA ALA A 484 15.55 3.74 18.55
C ALA A 484 17.06 3.99 18.85
N ASN A 485 17.98 3.53 18.00
CA ASN A 485 19.41 3.81 18.10
C ASN A 485 19.82 4.91 17.09
N PRO A 486 20.19 6.12 17.53
CA PRO A 486 20.59 7.20 16.62
C PRO A 486 21.85 6.90 15.80
N ALA A 487 22.69 5.96 16.24
CA ALA A 487 23.92 5.59 15.56
C ALA A 487 23.73 4.50 14.47
N THR A 488 22.52 3.94 14.35
CA THR A 488 22.17 2.97 13.30
C THR A 488 22.08 3.67 11.95
N HIS A 489 22.91 3.24 11.00
CA HIS A 489 22.91 3.69 9.62
C HIS A 489 21.98 2.77 8.82
N ALA A 490 20.79 3.27 8.49
CA ALA A 490 19.78 2.49 7.80
C ALA A 490 19.76 2.83 6.31
N PHE A 491 19.93 1.82 5.46
CA PHE A 491 19.80 1.97 4.02
C PHE A 491 18.53 1.30 3.51
N VAL A 492 17.87 1.92 2.53
CA VAL A 492 16.66 1.39 1.90
C VAL A 492 16.93 1.03 0.44
N THR A 493 16.56 -0.18 0.03
CA THR A 493 16.77 -0.72 -1.33
C THR A 493 15.68 -1.74 -1.69
N SER A 494 15.83 -2.50 -2.77
CA SER A 494 14.92 -3.58 -3.15
C SER A 494 15.17 -4.86 -2.33
N PRO A 495 14.15 -5.72 -2.12
CA PRO A 495 14.29 -6.91 -1.29
C PRO A 495 15.37 -7.87 -1.80
N GLU A 496 15.53 -8.02 -3.12
CA GLU A 496 16.60 -8.80 -3.73
C GLU A 496 18.01 -8.28 -3.40
N ILE A 497 18.21 -6.96 -3.37
CA ILE A 497 19.50 -6.36 -3.00
C ILE A 497 19.74 -6.53 -1.50
N VAL A 498 18.72 -6.38 -0.65
CA VAL A 498 18.84 -6.70 0.78
C VAL A 498 19.28 -8.14 0.97
N THR A 499 18.66 -9.10 0.28
CA THR A 499 19.02 -10.52 0.37
C THR A 499 20.45 -10.77 -0.08
N ALA A 500 20.87 -10.21 -1.22
CA ALA A 500 22.25 -10.33 -1.71
C ALA A 500 23.28 -9.76 -0.71
N LEU A 501 22.99 -8.58 -0.14
CA LEU A 501 23.86 -7.93 0.83
C LEU A 501 23.85 -8.65 2.20
N ALA A 502 22.75 -9.30 2.58
CA ALA A 502 22.68 -10.12 3.78
C ALA A 502 23.49 -11.42 3.64
N ILE A 503 23.46 -12.05 2.46
CA ILE A 503 24.33 -13.19 2.11
C ILE A 503 25.81 -12.76 2.15
N ALA A 504 26.14 -11.61 1.57
CA ALA A 504 27.51 -11.10 1.55
C ALA A 504 28.00 -10.57 2.92
N GLY A 505 27.10 -10.05 3.75
CA GLY A 505 27.38 -9.44 5.05
C GLY A 505 28.03 -8.05 4.97
N THR A 506 28.04 -7.40 3.81
CA THR A 506 28.72 -6.11 3.64
C THR A 506 28.13 -5.22 2.55
N LEU A 507 28.12 -3.91 2.79
CA LEU A 507 27.82 -2.87 1.78
C LEU A 507 28.84 -2.82 0.64
N ASN A 508 30.02 -3.43 0.79
CA ASN A 508 31.05 -3.42 -0.24
C ASN A 508 30.86 -4.52 -1.31
N PHE A 509 29.73 -5.24 -1.29
CA PHE A 509 29.42 -6.26 -2.28
C PHE A 509 28.48 -5.70 -3.34
N ASN A 510 28.90 -5.74 -4.60
CA ASN A 510 28.04 -5.45 -5.73
C ASN A 510 27.57 -6.76 -6.40
N PRO A 511 26.28 -7.13 -6.28
CA PRO A 511 25.77 -8.37 -6.86
C PRO A 511 25.88 -8.44 -8.41
N GLU A 512 25.97 -7.31 -9.11
CA GLU A 512 26.12 -7.30 -10.57
C GLU A 512 27.52 -7.77 -11.02
N THR A 513 28.55 -7.59 -10.19
CA THR A 513 29.95 -7.76 -10.62
C THR A 513 30.74 -8.77 -9.81
N ASP A 514 30.44 -8.88 -8.52
CA ASP A 514 31.33 -9.49 -7.55
C ASP A 514 31.08 -11.00 -7.39
N TYR A 515 32.07 -11.69 -6.83
CA TYR A 515 32.00 -13.12 -6.56
C TYR A 515 31.79 -13.38 -5.06
N LEU A 516 30.99 -14.38 -4.74
CA LEU A 516 30.95 -15.03 -3.44
C LEU A 516 31.83 -16.28 -3.47
N THR A 517 32.30 -16.70 -2.30
CA THR A 517 33.08 -17.93 -2.12
C THR A 517 32.24 -18.93 -1.34
N ALA A 518 31.96 -20.08 -1.94
CA ALA A 518 31.27 -21.20 -1.30
C ALA A 518 32.16 -21.90 -0.25
N PRO A 519 31.60 -22.72 0.68
CA PRO A 519 32.39 -23.42 1.70
C PRO A 519 33.45 -24.37 1.14
N ASN A 520 33.25 -24.87 -0.09
CA ASN A 520 34.21 -25.71 -0.82
C ASN A 520 35.33 -24.90 -1.51
N GLY A 521 35.34 -23.57 -1.37
CA GLY A 521 36.32 -22.66 -2.00
C GLY A 521 35.96 -22.20 -3.43
N GLU A 522 34.89 -22.72 -4.03
CA GLU A 522 34.42 -22.31 -5.36
C GLU A 522 33.96 -20.85 -5.34
N LYS A 523 34.41 -20.06 -6.33
CA LYS A 523 33.90 -18.71 -6.56
C LYS A 523 32.72 -18.76 -7.54
N PHE A 524 31.63 -18.08 -7.20
CA PHE A 524 30.47 -17.95 -8.07
C PHE A 524 29.88 -16.54 -7.96
N LYS A 525 29.13 -16.12 -8.99
CA LYS A 525 28.34 -14.88 -8.94
C LYS A 525 26.88 -15.21 -8.68
N LEU A 526 26.17 -14.28 -8.05
CA LEU A 526 24.72 -14.35 -8.05
C LEU A 526 24.21 -13.96 -9.44
N GLU A 527 23.30 -14.75 -9.97
CA GLU A 527 22.57 -14.42 -11.19
C GLU A 527 21.41 -13.49 -10.84
N PRO A 528 20.99 -12.60 -11.76
CA PRO A 528 19.84 -11.73 -11.53
C PRO A 528 18.61 -12.51 -11.02
N PRO A 529 17.90 -11.95 -10.02
CA PRO A 529 16.78 -12.64 -9.39
C PRO A 529 15.63 -12.87 -10.37
N THR A 530 14.94 -13.98 -10.17
CA THR A 530 13.70 -14.34 -10.88
C THR A 530 12.58 -14.53 -9.88
N GLY A 531 11.33 -14.31 -10.30
CA GLY A 531 10.17 -14.49 -9.47
C GLY A 531 8.91 -14.32 -10.30
N ASP A 532 7.93 -15.18 -10.10
CA ASP A 532 6.63 -15.03 -10.76
C ASP A 532 5.94 -13.77 -10.18
N GLU A 533 5.38 -12.94 -11.06
CA GLU A 533 4.65 -11.73 -10.67
C GLU A 533 3.47 -12.05 -9.74
N LEU A 534 2.78 -13.15 -10.04
CA LEU A 534 1.62 -13.65 -9.33
C LEU A 534 1.70 -15.18 -9.25
N PRO A 535 1.08 -15.81 -8.25
CA PRO A 535 1.10 -17.26 -8.15
C PRO A 535 0.44 -17.89 -9.39
N SER A 536 1.05 -18.98 -9.87
CA SER A 536 0.50 -19.80 -10.95
C SER A 536 -0.86 -20.41 -10.56
N ARG A 537 -1.00 -20.79 -9.30
CA ARG A 537 -2.26 -21.13 -8.63
C ARG A 537 -2.96 -19.88 -8.10
N ASP A 538 -4.19 -20.02 -7.60
CA ASP A 538 -4.84 -18.93 -6.87
C ASP A 538 -4.11 -18.63 -5.56
N PHE A 539 -4.27 -17.41 -5.04
CA PHE A 539 -3.76 -17.07 -3.72
C PHE A 539 -4.41 -17.94 -2.64
N ASP A 540 -3.62 -18.39 -1.67
CA ASP A 540 -4.14 -19.00 -0.45
C ASP A 540 -4.57 -17.87 0.49
N PRO A 541 -5.85 -17.74 0.87
CA PRO A 541 -6.29 -16.67 1.76
C PRO A 541 -5.76 -16.81 3.20
N GLY A 542 -5.24 -17.98 3.58
CA GLY A 542 -4.77 -18.28 4.92
C GLY A 542 -5.89 -18.28 5.95
N GLN A 543 -5.60 -17.81 7.16
CA GLN A 543 -6.59 -17.73 8.24
C GLN A 543 -7.62 -16.62 7.99
N ASP A 544 -8.90 -16.89 8.29
CA ASP A 544 -9.92 -15.85 8.28
C ASP A 544 -9.70 -14.88 9.45
N THR A 545 -9.20 -13.69 9.11
CA THR A 545 -8.79 -12.66 10.06
C THR A 545 -9.71 -11.45 10.05
N TYR A 546 -10.75 -11.44 9.21
CA TYR A 546 -11.69 -10.33 9.14
C TYR A 546 -12.88 -10.54 10.09
N GLN A 547 -13.34 -9.47 10.71
CA GLN A 547 -14.55 -9.43 11.50
C GLN A 547 -15.52 -8.43 10.86
N HIS A 548 -16.65 -8.95 10.37
CA HIS A 548 -17.74 -8.12 9.89
C HIS A 548 -18.40 -7.35 11.04
N PRO A 549 -18.77 -6.08 10.84
CA PRO A 549 -19.67 -5.41 11.77
C PRO A 549 -21.05 -6.11 11.73
N PRO A 550 -21.70 -6.35 12.88
CA PRO A 550 -23.04 -6.94 12.90
C PRO A 550 -24.04 -6.01 12.20
N ALA A 551 -25.09 -6.59 11.60
CA ALA A 551 -26.16 -5.82 10.97
C ALA A 551 -26.89 -4.92 11.98
N GLU A 552 -27.09 -5.42 13.20
CA GLU A 552 -27.69 -4.73 14.34
C GLU A 552 -26.62 -4.50 15.43
N SER A 553 -26.31 -3.24 15.73
CA SER A 553 -25.23 -2.87 16.65
C SER A 553 -25.67 -2.06 17.88
N GLY A 554 -26.97 -1.79 18.04
CA GLY A 554 -27.50 -0.94 19.11
C GLY A 554 -27.16 -1.41 20.53
N ALA A 555 -27.02 -2.73 20.73
CA ALA A 555 -26.64 -3.34 22.01
C ALA A 555 -25.12 -3.39 22.25
N VAL A 556 -24.29 -3.12 21.23
CA VAL A 556 -22.83 -3.14 21.37
C VAL A 556 -22.38 -1.94 22.22
N LYS A 557 -21.69 -2.23 23.31
CA LYS A 557 -21.07 -1.25 24.18
C LYS A 557 -19.58 -1.16 23.85
N VAL A 558 -19.08 0.07 23.76
CA VAL A 558 -17.66 0.39 23.67
C VAL A 558 -17.30 0.97 25.01
N ASP A 559 -16.47 0.26 25.76
CA ASP A 559 -16.06 0.67 27.10
C ASP A 559 -14.62 1.17 27.06
N VAL A 560 -14.38 2.32 27.69
CA VAL A 560 -13.05 2.89 27.92
C VAL A 560 -12.92 3.06 29.41
N SER A 561 -12.10 2.21 30.04
CA SER A 561 -11.94 2.23 31.50
C SER A 561 -11.42 3.61 31.96
N PRO A 562 -12.06 4.26 32.94
CA PRO A 562 -11.56 5.53 33.50
C PRO A 562 -10.19 5.42 34.16
N SER A 563 -9.75 4.21 34.52
CA SER A 563 -8.43 3.93 35.10
C SER A 563 -7.43 3.37 34.09
N SER A 564 -7.78 3.32 32.80
CA SER A 564 -6.87 2.88 31.75
C SER A 564 -5.66 3.80 31.65
N ASN A 565 -4.48 3.20 31.41
CA ASN A 565 -3.27 3.91 31.03
C ASN A 565 -2.96 3.81 29.52
N ARG A 566 -3.86 3.20 28.74
CA ARG A 566 -3.74 3.00 27.29
C ARG A 566 -4.74 3.84 26.51
N LEU A 567 -5.97 3.98 27.00
CA LEU A 567 -7.08 4.65 26.35
C LEU A 567 -7.70 5.69 27.29
N GLN A 568 -8.02 6.86 26.77
CA GLN A 568 -8.68 7.91 27.53
C GLN A 568 -9.70 8.61 26.63
N LEU A 569 -10.91 8.84 27.14
CA LEU A 569 -11.89 9.66 26.43
C LEU A 569 -11.35 11.10 26.29
N LEU A 570 -11.65 11.73 25.16
CA LEU A 570 -11.18 13.09 24.89
C LEU A 570 -11.98 14.13 25.65
N GLU A 571 -11.26 15.09 26.25
CA GLU A 571 -11.83 16.34 26.76
C GLU A 571 -11.72 17.43 25.69
N LEU A 572 -12.77 18.25 25.58
CA LEU A 572 -12.79 19.34 24.60
C LEU A 572 -11.77 20.43 24.99
N PRO A 573 -10.92 20.89 24.05
CA PRO A 573 -9.98 21.97 24.34
C PRO A 573 -10.72 23.29 24.64
N SER A 574 -10.12 24.12 25.50
CA SER A 574 -10.69 25.43 25.85
C SER A 574 -10.51 26.47 24.75
N SER A 575 -11.53 27.30 24.49
CA SER A 575 -11.52 28.37 23.49
C SER A 575 -10.96 29.71 24.02
N ARG A 576 -9.71 29.72 24.51
CA ARG A 576 -9.07 30.95 25.04
C ARG A 576 -8.27 31.70 23.99
N LYS A 577 -8.25 33.04 24.09
CA LYS A 577 -7.33 33.88 23.33
C LYS A 577 -5.89 33.62 23.76
N MET A 578 -5.00 33.55 22.79
CA MET A 578 -3.57 33.31 22.98
C MET A 578 -2.85 34.66 23.19
N GLU A 579 -2.87 35.17 24.42
CA GLU A 579 -2.14 36.38 24.84
C GLU A 579 -0.93 35.97 25.72
N ASP A 580 0.17 36.73 25.67
CA ASP A 580 1.39 36.49 26.46
C ASP A 580 1.97 35.07 26.36
N MET A 581 1.92 34.50 25.15
CA MET A 581 2.41 33.14 24.89
C MET A 581 3.91 33.02 25.16
N ARG A 582 4.28 32.03 25.98
CA ARG A 582 5.67 31.61 26.16
C ARG A 582 6.10 30.74 24.97
N VAL A 583 7.28 31.03 24.43
CA VAL A 583 8.00 30.08 23.55
C VAL A 583 8.57 28.98 24.47
N LEU A 584 8.03 27.77 24.34
CA LEU A 584 8.44 26.59 25.13
C LEU A 584 9.75 25.99 24.63
#